data_AF-A0A9Q4EMJ3-F1
#
_entry.id   AF-A0A9Q4EMJ3-F1
#
_cell.length_a   1.000
_cell.length_b   1.000
_cell.length_c   1.000
_cell.angle_alpha   90.00
_cell.angle_beta   90.00
_cell.angle_gamma   90.00
#
_symmetry.space_group_name_H-M   'P 1'
#
loop_
_entity.id
_entity.type
_entity.pdbx_description
1 polymer ?
#
loop_
_entity_poly.entity_id
_entity_poly.type
_entity_poly.pdbx_seq_one_letter_code
_entity_poly.pdbx_strand_id
1 'polypeptide(L)'
;MQPQTLLKVTEQMIEAAETGAARYQEGKENNHSYDFFETIKPAVEENDALAAHWAEGTLEFIKARRPKYVHAEQIETAKDNFLELILQSYVHHIHKKRFKDITESVIYTLQTVRDEIASEDSQ
;
A
#
# COMPACT_ATOMS: atom_id res chain seq x y z
N MET A 1 -6.50 -16.77 -3.77
CA MET A 1 -7.51 -15.66 -3.75
C MET A 1 -8.19 -15.54 -5.11
N GLN A 2 -9.46 -15.10 -5.21
CA GLN A 2 -10.11 -14.83 -6.52
C GLN A 2 -9.56 -13.52 -7.14
N PRO A 3 -9.38 -13.42 -8.48
CA PRO A 3 -8.81 -12.23 -9.12
C PRO A 3 -9.55 -10.92 -8.79
N GLN A 4 -10.89 -10.94 -8.82
CA GLN A 4 -11.71 -9.77 -8.48
C GLN A 4 -11.50 -9.28 -7.04
N THR A 5 -11.26 -10.22 -6.11
CA THR A 5 -10.96 -9.89 -4.70
C THR A 5 -9.58 -9.25 -4.59
N LEU A 6 -8.58 -9.80 -5.29
CA LEU A 6 -7.23 -9.25 -5.29
C LEU A 6 -7.19 -7.84 -5.91
N LEU A 7 -7.93 -7.63 -7.01
CA LEU A 7 -8.07 -6.33 -7.65
C LEU A 7 -8.64 -5.30 -6.67
N LYS A 8 -9.76 -5.64 -6.01
CA LYS A 8 -10.39 -4.76 -5.02
C LYS A 8 -9.46 -4.42 -3.86
N VAL A 9 -8.75 -5.41 -3.32
CA VAL A 9 -7.78 -5.19 -2.23
C VAL A 9 -6.63 -4.28 -2.70
N THR A 10 -6.16 -4.46 -3.93
CA THR A 10 -5.13 -3.60 -4.53
C THR A 10 -5.61 -2.15 -4.65
N GLU A 11 -6.85 -1.93 -5.11
CA GLU A 11 -7.46 -0.61 -5.20
C GLU A 11 -7.64 0.05 -3.81
N GLN A 12 -8.04 -0.73 -2.81
CA GLN A 12 -8.14 -0.25 -1.42
C GLN A 12 -6.79 0.21 -0.87
N MET A 13 -5.70 -0.50 -1.17
CA MET A 13 -4.35 -0.09 -0.77
C MET A 13 -3.90 1.18 -1.50
N ILE A 14 -4.27 1.37 -2.77
CA ILE A 14 -3.98 2.61 -3.51
C ILE A 14 -4.69 3.79 -2.84
N GLU A 15 -6.00 3.66 -2.58
CA GLU A 15 -6.79 4.70 -1.91
C GLU A 15 -6.23 5.04 -0.52
N ALA A 16 -5.84 4.02 0.25
CA ALA A 16 -5.22 4.20 1.56
C ALA A 16 -3.87 4.93 1.47
N ALA A 17 -3.04 4.61 0.47
CA ALA A 17 -1.76 5.28 0.23
C ALA A 17 -1.96 6.75 -0.17
N GLU A 18 -2.90 7.05 -1.07
CA GLU A 18 -3.23 8.41 -1.50
C GLU A 18 -3.80 9.24 -0.34
N THR A 19 -4.69 8.65 0.46
CA THR A 19 -5.24 9.27 1.67
C THR A 19 -4.15 9.53 2.69
N GLY A 20 -3.24 8.58 2.90
CA GLY A 20 -2.09 8.74 3.79
C GLY A 20 -1.15 9.85 3.31
N ALA A 21 -0.96 9.99 2.00
CA ALA A 21 -0.14 11.05 1.43
C ALA A 21 -0.75 12.45 1.64
N ALA A 22 -2.06 12.59 1.45
CA ALA A 22 -2.78 13.82 1.76
C ALA A 22 -2.67 14.18 3.25
N ARG A 23 -2.89 13.19 4.14
CA ARG A 23 -2.78 13.35 5.59
C ARG A 23 -1.39 13.78 6.03
N TYR A 24 -0.34 13.18 5.47
CA TYR A 24 1.05 13.57 5.77
C TYR A 24 1.31 15.03 5.41
N GLN A 25 0.83 15.48 4.26
CA GLN A 25 1.00 16.87 3.82
C GLN A 25 0.28 17.84 4.77
N GLU A 26 -0.98 17.55 5.13
CA GLU A 26 -1.74 18.34 6.08
C GLU A 26 -1.08 18.38 7.47
N GLY A 27 -0.63 17.22 7.96
CA GLY A 27 0.06 17.10 9.25
C GLY A 27 1.37 17.89 9.29
N LYS A 28 2.13 17.94 8.19
CA LYS A 28 3.34 18.77 8.09
C LYS A 28 3.06 20.27 8.08
N GLU A 29 1.89 20.70 7.62
CA GLU A 29 1.49 22.12 7.56
C GLU A 29 0.89 22.58 8.90
N ASN A 30 0.06 21.74 9.51
CA ASN A 30 -0.73 22.11 10.69
C ASN A 30 -0.13 21.59 12.01
N ASN A 31 0.94 20.79 11.95
CA ASN A 31 1.60 20.13 13.08
C ASN A 31 0.59 19.40 14.00
N HIS A 32 -0.38 18.73 13.38
CA HIS A 32 -1.44 18.01 14.07
C HIS A 32 -0.88 16.79 14.81
N SER A 33 -1.41 16.47 15.98
CA SER A 33 -1.04 15.26 16.73
C SER A 33 -2.24 14.33 16.81
N TYR A 34 -2.07 13.11 16.30
CA TYR A 34 -3.09 12.06 16.40
C TYR A 34 -2.88 11.24 17.67
N ASP A 35 -3.97 10.72 18.24
CA ASP A 35 -3.89 9.82 19.39
C ASP A 35 -3.37 8.44 18.98
N PHE A 36 -2.40 7.92 19.75
CA PHE A 36 -1.76 6.66 19.41
C PHE A 36 -2.70 5.45 19.53
N PHE A 37 -3.50 5.37 20.59
CA PHE A 37 -4.32 4.19 20.88
C PHE A 37 -5.66 4.23 20.13
N GLU A 38 -6.23 5.41 19.96
CA GLU A 38 -7.55 5.59 19.34
C GLU A 38 -7.47 5.78 17.82
N THR A 39 -6.35 6.23 17.27
CA THR A 39 -6.22 6.51 15.83
C THR A 39 -5.07 5.77 15.16
N ILE A 40 -3.83 5.97 15.64
CA ILE A 40 -2.66 5.47 14.91
C ILE A 40 -2.59 3.94 14.93
N LYS A 41 -2.69 3.34 16.12
CA LYS A 41 -2.58 1.89 16.29
C LYS A 41 -3.69 1.14 15.52
N PRO A 42 -4.99 1.49 15.64
CA PRO A 42 -6.03 0.81 14.88
C PRO A 42 -5.82 0.93 13.37
N ALA A 43 -5.41 2.10 12.89
CA ALA A 43 -5.16 2.30 11.46
C ALA A 43 -3.99 1.45 10.95
N VAL A 44 -2.89 1.36 11.70
CA VAL A 44 -1.76 0.49 11.33
C VAL A 44 -2.15 -0.97 11.36
N GLU A 45 -2.89 -1.43 12.38
CA GLU A 45 -3.35 -2.82 12.49
C GLU A 45 -4.30 -3.21 11.35
N GLU A 46 -5.24 -2.34 10.99
CA GLU A 46 -6.15 -2.55 9.85
C GLU A 46 -5.40 -2.64 8.52
N ASN A 47 -4.44 -1.73 8.30
CA ASN A 47 -3.66 -1.68 7.08
C ASN A 47 -2.61 -2.80 6.99
N ASP A 48 -2.10 -3.31 8.12
CA ASP A 48 -1.25 -4.52 8.16
C ASP A 48 -2.02 -5.76 7.74
N ALA A 49 -3.23 -5.95 8.26
CA ALA A 49 -4.09 -7.04 7.83
C ALA A 49 -4.42 -6.95 6.33
N LEU A 50 -4.74 -5.75 5.83
CA LEU A 50 -4.98 -5.51 4.40
C LEU A 50 -3.75 -5.85 3.55
N ALA A 51 -2.58 -5.34 3.92
CA ALA A 51 -1.34 -5.53 3.18
C ALA A 51 -0.85 -6.98 3.21
N ALA A 52 -1.02 -7.68 4.34
CA ALA A 52 -0.73 -9.10 4.45
C ALA A 52 -1.64 -9.93 3.52
N HIS A 53 -2.94 -9.64 3.50
CA HIS A 53 -3.89 -10.32 2.63
C HIS A 53 -3.58 -10.08 1.15
N TRP A 54 -3.26 -8.83 0.79
CA TRP A 54 -2.82 -8.46 -0.55
C TRP A 54 -1.54 -9.20 -0.97
N ALA A 55 -0.53 -9.21 -0.10
CA ALA A 55 0.75 -9.84 -0.39
C ALA A 55 0.58 -11.35 -0.63
N GLU A 56 -0.18 -12.04 0.23
CA GLU A 56 -0.52 -13.45 0.05
C GLU A 56 -1.18 -13.71 -1.31
N GLY A 57 -2.25 -12.96 -1.63
CA GLY A 57 -2.96 -13.12 -2.90
C GLY A 57 -2.10 -12.81 -4.12
N THR A 58 -1.25 -11.79 -4.03
CA THR A 58 -0.34 -11.40 -5.13
C THR A 58 0.76 -12.44 -5.33
N LEU A 59 1.30 -13.02 -4.25
CA LEU A 59 2.30 -14.09 -4.35
C LEU A 59 1.70 -15.37 -4.95
N GLU A 60 0.45 -15.70 -4.62
CA GLU A 60 -0.28 -16.79 -5.29
C GLU A 60 -0.48 -16.51 -6.78
N PHE A 61 -0.88 -15.29 -7.13
CA PHE A 61 -1.04 -14.83 -8.51
C PHE A 61 0.27 -14.97 -9.30
N ILE A 62 1.39 -14.47 -8.74
CA ILE A 62 2.71 -14.57 -9.36
C ILE A 62 3.12 -16.03 -9.59
N LYS A 63 2.90 -16.90 -8.61
CA LYS A 63 3.23 -18.34 -8.72
C LYS A 63 2.42 -19.02 -9.82
N ALA A 64 1.13 -18.71 -9.91
CA ALA A 64 0.22 -19.32 -10.86
C ALA A 64 0.45 -18.84 -12.30
N ARG A 65 0.70 -17.55 -12.50
CA ARG A 65 0.67 -16.91 -13.82
C ARG A 65 2.01 -16.40 -14.33
N ARG A 66 3.00 -16.23 -13.44
CA ARG A 66 4.36 -15.74 -13.76
C ARG A 66 4.34 -14.45 -14.60
N PRO A 67 3.72 -13.38 -14.09
CA PRO A 67 3.67 -12.09 -14.75
C PRO A 67 5.08 -11.58 -15.05
N LYS A 68 5.23 -10.88 -16.16
CA LYS A 68 6.54 -10.49 -16.69
C LYS A 68 7.22 -9.40 -15.84
N TYR A 69 6.44 -8.55 -15.19
CA TYR A 69 6.92 -7.34 -14.53
C TYR A 69 6.67 -7.29 -13.01
N VAL A 70 6.15 -8.38 -12.43
CA VAL A 70 5.85 -8.45 -10.99
C VAL A 70 6.61 -9.62 -10.37
N HIS A 71 7.46 -9.31 -9.37
CA HIS A 71 8.29 -10.29 -8.67
C HIS A 71 8.05 -10.25 -7.16
N ALA A 72 8.24 -11.39 -6.48
CA ALA A 72 7.94 -11.55 -5.06
C ALA A 72 8.65 -10.52 -4.15
N GLU A 73 9.91 -10.18 -4.45
CA GLU A 73 10.69 -9.20 -3.68
C GLU A 73 10.05 -7.79 -3.69
N GLN A 74 9.43 -7.40 -4.80
CA GLN A 74 8.70 -6.13 -4.91
C GLN A 74 7.45 -6.12 -4.02
N ILE A 75 6.80 -7.27 -3.85
CA ILE A 75 5.57 -7.41 -3.05
C ILE A 75 5.88 -7.23 -1.56
N GLU A 76 6.90 -7.90 -1.06
CA GLU A 76 7.33 -7.75 0.34
C GLU A 76 7.81 -6.31 0.61
N THR A 77 8.59 -5.74 -0.30
CA THR A 77 9.05 -4.34 -0.19
C THR A 77 7.88 -3.35 -0.19
N ALA A 78 6.88 -3.57 -1.04
CA ALA A 78 5.69 -2.71 -1.10
C ALA A 78 4.85 -2.82 0.18
N LYS A 79 4.72 -4.03 0.76
CA LYS A 79 4.03 -4.24 2.04
C LYS A 79 4.69 -3.45 3.17
N ASP A 80 6.01 -3.56 3.32
CA ASP A 80 6.75 -2.86 4.38
C ASP A 80 6.69 -1.33 4.21
N ASN A 81 6.91 -0.85 2.98
CA ASN A 81 6.83 0.58 2.67
C ASN A 81 5.41 1.14 2.84
N PHE A 82 4.38 0.35 2.57
CA PHE A 82 2.99 0.74 2.80
C PHE A 82 2.72 0.94 4.30
N LEU A 83 3.21 0.07 5.17
CA LEU A 83 3.09 0.26 6.61
C LEU A 83 3.87 1.47 7.12
N GLU A 84 5.09 1.70 6.60
CA GLU A 84 5.83 2.92 6.92
C GLU A 84 5.04 4.16 6.47
N LEU A 85 4.47 4.16 5.26
CA LEU A 85 3.63 5.24 4.75
C LEU A 85 2.44 5.51 5.68
N ILE A 86 1.67 4.49 6.04
CA ILE A 86 0.48 4.63 6.90
C ILE A 86 0.88 5.21 8.25
N LEU A 87 1.90 4.66 8.91
CA LEU A 87 2.39 5.20 10.17
C LEU A 87 2.83 6.66 10.04
N GLN A 88 3.67 6.94 9.03
CA GLN A 88 4.22 8.28 8.81
C GLN A 88 3.15 9.30 8.40
N SER A 89 2.03 8.87 7.82
CA SER A 89 0.90 9.76 7.55
C SER A 89 0.32 10.40 8.82
N TYR A 90 0.43 9.72 9.97
CA TYR A 90 -0.04 10.21 11.26
C TYR A 90 1.07 10.88 12.09
N VAL A 91 2.28 10.32 12.11
CA VAL A 91 3.36 10.85 12.97
C VAL A 91 4.26 11.84 12.26
N HIS A 92 4.30 11.79 10.93
CA HIS A 92 5.06 12.68 10.05
C HIS A 92 6.48 12.98 10.56
N HIS A 93 7.19 11.96 11.04
CA HIS A 93 8.55 12.10 11.57
C HIS A 93 9.60 12.14 10.46
N ILE A 94 9.39 11.41 9.38
CA ILE A 94 10.32 11.41 8.25
C ILE A 94 10.25 12.71 7.44
N HIS A 95 11.26 12.94 6.61
CA HIS A 95 11.32 14.10 5.73
C HIS A 95 10.46 13.89 4.47
N LYS A 96 9.96 15.01 3.90
CA LYS A 96 9.10 15.02 2.70
C LYS A 96 9.66 14.19 1.55
N LYS A 97 10.98 14.24 1.31
CA LYS A 97 11.63 13.43 0.27
C LYS A 97 11.47 11.93 0.52
N ARG A 98 11.82 11.43 1.71
CA ARG A 98 11.69 10.00 2.03
C ARG A 98 10.23 9.55 1.94
N PHE A 99 9.31 10.35 2.47
CA PHE A 99 7.87 10.04 2.40
C PHE A 99 7.37 9.94 0.96
N LYS A 100 7.80 10.87 0.10
CA LYS A 100 7.49 10.84 -1.33
C LYS A 100 8.08 9.59 -2.00
N ASP A 101 9.35 9.29 -1.77
CA ASP A 101 10.05 8.16 -2.38
C ASP A 101 9.35 6.82 -2.02
N ILE A 102 8.93 6.62 -0.76
CA ILE A 102 8.17 5.41 -0.35
C ILE A 102 6.76 5.38 -0.97
N THR A 103 6.07 6.52 -1.03
CA THR A 103 4.71 6.62 -1.58
C THR A 103 4.69 6.28 -3.06
N GLU A 104 5.61 6.86 -3.83
CA GLU A 104 5.75 6.58 -5.27
C GLU A 104 6.09 5.11 -5.51
N SER A 105 6.98 4.52 -4.71
CA SER A 105 7.33 3.10 -4.81
C SER A 105 6.14 2.17 -4.55
N VAL A 106 5.32 2.48 -3.53
CA VAL A 106 4.13 1.69 -3.17
C VAL A 106 3.09 1.79 -4.27
N ILE A 107 2.72 3.01 -4.68
CA ILE A 107 1.69 3.25 -5.70
C ILE A 107 2.09 2.59 -7.02
N TYR A 108 3.35 2.73 -7.45
CA TYR A 108 3.82 2.11 -8.69
C TYR A 108 3.68 0.58 -8.66
N THR A 109 4.06 -0.06 -7.55
CA THR A 109 3.95 -1.52 -7.41
C THR A 109 2.50 -1.97 -7.43
N LEU A 110 1.62 -1.28 -6.68
CA LEU A 110 0.18 -1.57 -6.65
C LEU A 110 -0.48 -1.40 -8.02
N GLN A 111 -0.15 -0.32 -8.74
CA GLN A 111 -0.66 -0.08 -10.09
C GLN A 111 -0.18 -1.15 -11.07
N THR A 112 1.09 -1.56 -10.99
CA THR A 112 1.62 -2.64 -11.83
C THR A 112 0.86 -3.94 -11.58
N VAL A 113 0.61 -4.30 -10.32
CA VAL A 113 -0.18 -5.50 -9.97
C VAL A 113 -1.62 -5.39 -10.46
N ARG A 114 -2.28 -4.24 -10.25
CA ARG A 114 -3.64 -3.97 -10.74
C ARG A 114 -3.74 -4.16 -12.24
N ASP A 115 -2.79 -3.60 -12.99
CA ASP A 115 -2.80 -3.62 -14.45
C ASP A 115 -2.54 -5.03 -14.99
N GLU A 116 -1.66 -5.81 -14.35
CA GLU A 116 -1.46 -7.24 -14.68
C GLU A 116 -2.74 -8.06 -14.45
N ILE A 117 -3.42 -7.88 -13.30
CA ILE A 117 -4.69 -8.57 -13.03
C ILE A 117 -5.77 -8.18 -14.06
N ALA A 118 -5.91 -6.89 -14.36
CA ALA A 118 -6.93 -6.39 -15.29
C ALA A 118 -6.65 -6.78 -16.76
N SER A 119 -5.38 -6.85 -17.15
CA SER A 119 -4.99 -7.28 -18.50
C SER A 119 -5.40 -8.73 -18.78
N GLU A 120 -5.51 -9.54 -17.73
CA GLU A 120 -5.87 -10.95 -17.84
C GLU A 120 -7.38 -11.21 -17.73
N ASP A 121 -8.15 -10.37 -17.04
CA ASP A 121 -9.63 -10.44 -17.08
C ASP A 121 -10.19 -10.12 -18.48
N SER A 122 -9.37 -9.53 -19.34
CA SER A 122 -9.71 -9.19 -20.74
C SER A 122 -9.32 -10.28 -21.76
N GLN A 123 -8.74 -11.41 -21.32
CA GLN A 123 -8.35 -12.55 -22.17
C GLN A 123 -9.21 -13.79 -21.90
#